data_AF-D5JAC6-F1
#
_entry.id   AF-D5JAC6-F1
#
_cell.length_a   1.000
_cell.length_b   1.000
_cell.length_c   1.000
_cell.angle_alpha   90.00
_cell.angle_beta   90.00
_cell.angle_gamma   90.00
#
_symmetry.space_group_name_H-M   'P 1'
#
loop_
_entity.id
_entity.type
_entity.pdbx_description
1 polymer ?
#
loop_
_entity_poly.entity_id
_entity_poly.type
_entity_poly.pdbx_seq_one_letter_code
_entity_poly.pdbx_strand_id
1 'polypeptide(L)'
;EHQRVMKVYGWTEKQLKCEYHTTYGYVFRVTRKEDQQVRTSKELITVSTSKDGVRFVSERLSSLSEQYKGIRKVYDVRQQDLKQKLVSTVVTYLPVLDDAKELIAALDVFVAWATVVRDSPHPMVRPTIRTPETEEEQEGNKSLITLLNVRHPLVELRQPVYTPNTLRLTDDANALIITGPNMGGKSTFMRSVGICVVLAQAGCFVPADSADMVTRDAVMCRVGA
;
A
#
# COMPACT_ATOMS: atom_id res chain seq x y z
N GLU A 1 48.03 3.39 14.65
CA GLU A 1 48.97 3.44 13.53
C GLU A 1 48.95 4.79 12.80
N HIS A 2 47.79 5.26 12.33
CA HIS A 2 47.65 6.60 11.71
C HIS A 2 48.29 7.74 12.54
N GLN A 3 47.98 7.84 13.83
CA GLN A 3 48.62 8.81 14.75
C GLN A 3 50.14 8.64 14.89
N ARG A 4 50.67 7.42 14.79
CA ARG A 4 52.11 7.16 14.86
C ARG A 4 52.79 7.71 13.61
N VAL A 5 52.28 7.38 12.43
CA VAL A 5 52.80 7.86 11.14
C VAL A 5 52.70 9.39 11.06
N MET A 6 51.59 10.01 11.50
CA MET A 6 51.48 11.47 11.56
C MET A 6 52.60 12.10 12.40
N LYS A 7 52.87 11.57 13.60
CA LYS A 7 53.91 12.10 14.50
C LYS A 7 55.32 11.89 13.93
N VAL A 8 55.62 10.71 13.38
CA VAL A 8 56.96 10.37 12.86
C VAL A 8 57.34 11.25 11.66
N TYR A 9 56.39 11.55 10.77
CA TYR A 9 56.65 12.33 9.56
C TYR A 9 56.24 13.80 9.66
N GLY A 10 55.76 14.25 10.82
CA GLY A 10 55.37 15.64 11.06
C GLY A 10 54.16 16.10 10.24
N TRP A 11 53.28 15.17 9.84
CA TRP A 11 52.09 15.49 9.05
C TRP A 11 50.91 15.84 9.94
N THR A 12 50.10 16.79 9.47
CA THR A 12 48.82 17.14 10.09
C THR A 12 47.69 16.21 9.64
N GLU A 13 46.57 16.19 10.38
CA GLU A 13 45.36 15.42 9.99
C GLU A 13 44.80 15.82 8.61
N LYS A 14 45.07 17.05 8.16
CA LYS A 14 44.68 17.51 6.82
C LYS A 14 45.55 16.89 5.72
N GLN A 15 46.79 16.55 6.03
CA GLN A 15 47.78 16.02 5.09
C GLN A 15 47.75 14.50 5.00
N LEU A 16 47.67 13.79 6.14
CA LEU A 16 47.62 12.33 6.16
C LEU A 16 46.18 11.83 6.33
N LYS A 17 45.61 11.27 5.26
CA LYS A 17 44.30 10.60 5.31
C LYS A 17 44.48 9.10 5.42
N CYS A 18 43.61 8.44 6.20
CA CYS A 18 43.46 6.99 6.21
C CYS A 18 42.14 6.64 5.53
N GLU A 19 42.18 5.92 4.42
CA GLU A 19 41.01 5.60 3.61
C GLU A 19 40.97 4.11 3.25
N TYR A 20 39.77 3.58 3.04
CA TYR A 20 39.59 2.20 2.59
C TYR A 20 39.57 2.16 1.06
N HIS A 21 40.43 1.33 0.47
CA HIS A 21 40.47 1.01 -0.94
C HIS A 21 39.96 -0.43 -1.16
N THR A 22 39.15 -0.64 -2.19
CA THR A 22 38.54 -1.95 -2.49
C THR A 22 39.57 -3.06 -2.66
N THR A 23 40.62 -2.82 -3.45
CA THR A 23 41.73 -3.78 -3.64
C THR A 23 42.65 -3.87 -2.42
N TYR A 24 43.24 -2.75 -2.01
CA TYR A 24 44.34 -2.73 -1.03
C TYR A 24 43.89 -2.72 0.45
N GLY A 25 42.60 -2.53 0.72
CA GLY A 25 42.10 -2.34 2.07
C GLY A 25 42.43 -0.94 2.60
N TYR A 26 42.65 -0.81 3.90
CA TYR A 26 43.06 0.46 4.48
C TYR A 26 44.46 0.88 4.01
N VAL A 27 44.53 2.10 3.49
CA VAL A 27 45.75 2.73 2.99
C VAL A 27 45.84 4.16 3.52
N PHE A 28 47.06 4.67 3.63
CA PHE A 28 47.30 6.09 3.83
C PHE A 28 47.33 6.82 2.51
N ARG A 29 46.92 8.08 2.52
CA ARG A 29 47.03 8.99 1.38
C ARG A 29 47.56 10.36 1.81
N VAL A 30 48.54 10.86 1.06
CA VAL A 30 49.06 12.23 1.13
C VAL A 30 48.99 12.90 -0.25
N THR A 31 49.19 14.22 -0.32
CA THR A 31 49.25 14.90 -1.62
C THR A 31 50.58 14.64 -2.31
N ARG A 32 50.69 14.98 -3.60
CA ARG A 32 51.95 14.80 -4.34
C ARG A 32 53.10 15.65 -3.77
N LYS A 33 52.81 16.71 -3.01
CA LYS A 33 53.83 17.55 -2.36
C LYS A 33 54.65 16.76 -1.34
N GLU A 34 54.02 15.80 -0.67
CA GLU A 34 54.66 14.97 0.36
C GLU A 34 55.21 13.62 -0.19
N ASP A 35 55.11 13.34 -1.51
CA ASP A 35 55.54 12.07 -2.12
C ASP A 35 57.04 11.78 -1.87
N GLN A 36 57.88 12.81 -1.92
CA GLN A 36 59.31 12.66 -1.69
C GLN A 36 59.64 12.06 -0.32
N GLN A 37 58.88 12.46 0.71
CA GLN A 37 59.05 11.97 2.08
C GLN A 37 58.57 10.52 2.23
N VAL A 38 57.55 10.12 1.46
CA VAL A 38 57.09 8.72 1.37
C VAL A 38 58.16 7.84 0.71
N ARG A 39 58.71 8.26 -0.45
CA ARG A 39 59.72 7.50 -1.20
C ARG A 39 61.05 7.33 -0.49
N THR A 40 61.42 8.32 0.33
CA THR A 40 62.69 8.30 1.08
C THR A 40 62.58 7.43 2.35
N SER A 41 61.36 7.09 2.76
CA SER A 41 61.13 6.22 3.91
C SER A 41 61.46 4.76 3.61
N LYS A 42 62.06 4.07 4.59
CA LYS A 42 62.25 2.61 4.54
C LYS A 42 61.05 1.83 5.08
N GLU A 43 60.14 2.47 5.81
CA GLU A 43 58.99 1.83 6.48
C GLU A 43 57.69 1.95 5.66
N LEU A 44 57.63 2.92 4.73
CA LEU A 44 56.43 3.19 3.95
C LEU A 44 56.56 2.59 2.54
N ILE A 45 55.54 1.85 2.13
CA ILE A 45 55.47 1.17 0.84
C ILE A 45 54.40 1.84 -0.01
N THR A 46 54.79 2.44 -1.14
CA THR A 46 53.84 3.04 -2.08
C THR A 46 53.03 1.97 -2.80
N VAL A 47 51.71 2.10 -2.78
CA VAL A 47 50.76 1.13 -3.34
C VAL A 47 50.15 1.62 -4.64
N SER A 48 49.81 2.91 -4.73
CA SER A 48 49.31 3.50 -5.98
C SER A 48 49.50 5.02 -5.99
N THR A 49 49.65 5.58 -7.19
CA THR A 49 49.70 7.03 -7.39
C THR A 49 48.53 7.45 -8.28
N SER A 50 47.73 8.42 -7.83
CA SER A 50 46.60 8.96 -8.60
C SER A 50 46.73 10.47 -8.77
N LYS A 51 45.73 11.10 -9.43
CA LYS A 51 45.64 12.57 -9.50
C LYS A 51 45.42 13.18 -8.11
N ASP A 52 44.73 12.46 -7.21
CA ASP A 52 44.32 12.94 -5.88
C ASP A 52 45.39 12.74 -4.80
N GLY A 53 46.55 12.17 -5.14
CA GLY A 53 47.65 11.97 -4.23
C GLY A 53 48.38 10.64 -4.41
N VAL A 54 49.20 10.32 -3.42
CA VAL A 54 49.98 9.08 -3.34
C VAL A 54 49.43 8.25 -2.21
N ARG A 55 49.11 6.98 -2.51
CA ARG A 55 48.64 6.01 -1.53
C ARG A 55 49.76 5.05 -1.15
N PHE A 56 49.91 4.81 0.13
CA PHE A 56 50.97 3.98 0.68
C PHE A 56 50.50 3.27 1.95
N VAL A 57 51.26 2.29 2.39
CA VAL A 57 50.98 1.50 3.59
C VAL A 57 52.25 1.37 4.43
N SER A 58 52.08 1.15 5.73
CA SER A 58 53.13 0.56 6.58
C SER A 58 52.87 -0.93 6.74
N GLU A 59 53.88 -1.68 7.15
CA GLU A 59 53.72 -3.10 7.49
C GLU A 59 52.63 -3.31 8.56
N ARG A 60 52.64 -2.46 9.60
CA ARG A 60 51.63 -2.50 10.66
C ARG A 60 50.23 -2.15 10.17
N LEU A 61 50.06 -1.17 9.28
CA LEU A 61 48.75 -0.89 8.68
C LEU A 61 48.26 -2.05 7.82
N SER A 62 49.16 -2.68 7.06
CA SER A 62 48.83 -3.81 6.20
C SER A 62 48.34 -5.01 7.03
N SER A 63 49.03 -5.34 8.11
CA SER A 63 48.62 -6.39 9.06
C SER A 63 47.25 -6.10 9.69
N LEU A 64 47.02 -4.87 10.17
CA LEU A 64 45.71 -4.47 10.73
C LEU A 64 44.59 -4.50 9.69
N SER A 65 44.88 -4.10 8.45
CA SER A 65 43.95 -4.10 7.32
C SER A 65 43.54 -5.53 6.94
N GLU A 66 44.49 -6.47 6.94
CA GLU A 66 44.23 -7.89 6.69
C GLU A 66 43.41 -8.53 7.82
N GLN A 67 43.77 -8.27 9.08
CA GLN A 67 43.00 -8.72 10.24
C GLN A 67 41.57 -8.19 10.19
N TYR A 68 41.39 -6.90 9.90
CA TYR A 68 40.08 -6.28 9.75
C TYR A 68 39.27 -6.93 8.62
N LYS A 69 39.89 -7.17 7.45
CA LYS A 69 39.24 -7.87 6.33
C LYS A 69 38.78 -9.27 6.74
N GLY A 70 39.58 -10.01 7.50
CA GLY A 70 39.22 -11.33 8.04
C GLY A 70 38.01 -11.27 8.97
N ILE A 71 38.05 -10.39 9.97
CA ILE A 71 36.95 -10.22 10.93
C ILE A 71 35.67 -9.76 10.22
N ARG A 72 35.78 -8.82 9.28
CA ARG A 72 34.63 -8.31 8.53
C ARG A 72 33.96 -9.39 7.69
N LYS A 73 34.73 -10.24 7.01
CA LYS A 73 34.17 -11.40 6.29
C LYS A 73 33.38 -12.32 7.21
N VAL A 74 33.92 -12.64 8.39
CA VAL A 74 33.21 -13.48 9.38
C VAL A 74 31.94 -12.80 9.89
N TYR A 75 32.00 -11.50 10.14
CA TYR A 75 30.85 -10.70 10.54
C TYR A 75 29.75 -10.73 9.47
N ASP A 76 30.09 -10.48 8.20
CA ASP A 76 29.13 -10.44 7.10
C ASP A 76 28.45 -11.80 6.90
N VAL A 77 29.21 -12.90 6.99
CA VAL A 77 28.65 -14.27 6.91
C VAL A 77 27.68 -14.54 8.06
N ARG A 78 28.04 -14.19 9.30
CA ARG A 78 27.17 -14.38 10.47
C ARG A 78 25.91 -13.51 10.38
N GLN A 79 26.04 -12.28 9.90
CA GLN A 79 24.90 -11.39 9.70
C GLN A 79 23.93 -11.95 8.66
N GLN A 80 24.44 -12.49 7.55
CA GLN A 80 23.62 -13.10 6.51
C GLN A 80 22.88 -14.34 7.03
N ASP A 81 23.55 -15.20 7.79
CA ASP A 81 22.91 -16.36 8.45
C ASP A 81 21.79 -15.93 9.41
N LEU A 82 22.03 -14.92 10.24
CA LEU A 82 21.02 -14.39 11.17
C LEU A 82 19.82 -13.80 10.42
N LYS A 83 20.07 -13.06 9.33
CA LYS A 83 19.02 -12.51 8.48
C LYS A 83 18.17 -13.62 7.86
N GLN A 84 18.80 -14.68 7.35
CA GLN A 84 18.09 -15.81 6.78
C GLN A 84 17.22 -16.52 7.81
N LYS A 85 17.75 -16.72 9.03
CA LYS A 85 17.01 -17.29 10.15
C LYS A 85 15.80 -16.45 10.51
N LEU A 86 15.98 -15.13 10.67
CA LEU A 86 14.88 -14.21 10.94
C LEU A 86 13.77 -14.32 9.89
N VAL A 87 14.13 -14.27 8.60
CA VAL A 87 13.14 -14.39 7.52
C VAL A 87 12.44 -15.75 7.58
N SER A 88 13.18 -16.85 7.80
CA SER A 88 12.57 -18.17 7.93
C SER A 88 11.58 -18.27 9.09
N THR A 89 11.90 -17.64 10.23
CA THR A 89 10.99 -17.56 11.39
C THR A 89 9.75 -16.75 11.05
N VAL A 90 9.89 -15.57 10.43
CA VAL A 90 8.74 -14.73 10.03
C VAL A 90 7.83 -15.45 9.04
N VAL A 91 8.40 -16.21 8.10
CA VAL A 91 7.63 -17.01 7.13
C VAL A 91 6.71 -18.02 7.80
N THR A 92 7.10 -18.57 8.96
CA THR A 92 6.22 -19.50 9.70
C THR A 92 4.94 -18.85 10.24
N TYR A 93 4.88 -17.52 10.32
CA TYR A 93 3.70 -16.77 10.74
C TYR A 93 2.84 -16.28 9.59
N LEU A 94 3.24 -16.49 8.32
CA LEU A 94 2.48 -16.00 7.17
C LEU A 94 1.00 -16.42 7.18
N PRO A 95 0.62 -17.68 7.49
CA PRO A 95 -0.79 -18.07 7.50
C PRO A 95 -1.63 -17.21 8.45
N VAL A 96 -1.12 -16.93 9.66
CA VAL A 96 -1.82 -16.11 10.65
C VAL A 96 -1.88 -14.64 10.21
N LEU A 97 -0.83 -14.14 9.54
CA LEU A 97 -0.80 -12.78 8.99
C LEU A 97 -1.78 -12.63 7.81
N ASP A 98 -1.93 -13.66 6.98
CA ASP A 98 -2.89 -13.68 5.88
C ASP A 98 -4.33 -13.71 6.40
N ASP A 99 -4.62 -14.52 7.43
CA ASP A 99 -5.93 -14.52 8.10
C ASP A 99 -6.24 -13.16 8.73
N ALA A 100 -5.25 -12.57 9.42
CA ALA A 100 -5.38 -11.25 10.02
C ALA A 100 -5.61 -10.16 8.97
N LYS A 101 -4.96 -10.25 7.81
CA LYS A 101 -5.14 -9.34 6.68
C LYS A 101 -6.59 -9.35 6.19
N GLU A 102 -7.18 -10.52 5.97
CA GLU A 102 -8.58 -10.62 5.51
C GLU A 102 -9.56 -10.06 6.55
N LEU A 103 -9.33 -10.35 7.84
CA LEU A 103 -10.15 -9.82 8.92
C LEU A 103 -10.08 -8.28 9.01
N ILE A 104 -8.87 -7.72 8.94
CA ILE A 104 -8.66 -6.27 8.98
C ILE A 104 -9.31 -5.61 7.76
N ALA A 105 -9.18 -6.20 6.57
CA ALA A 105 -9.79 -5.69 5.35
C ALA A 105 -11.32 -5.68 5.44
N ALA A 106 -11.94 -6.76 5.94
CA ALA A 106 -13.38 -6.81 6.15
C ALA A 106 -13.85 -5.76 7.17
N LEU A 107 -13.12 -5.61 8.28
CA LEU A 107 -13.42 -4.59 9.29
C LEU A 107 -13.33 -3.17 8.71
N ASP A 108 -12.30 -2.88 7.92
CA ASP A 108 -12.12 -1.58 7.27
C ASP A 108 -13.30 -1.23 6.35
N VAL A 109 -13.75 -2.19 5.53
CA VAL A 109 -14.94 -2.00 4.67
C VAL A 109 -16.20 -1.74 5.48
N PHE A 110 -16.45 -2.52 6.54
CA PHE A 110 -17.64 -2.32 7.38
C PHE A 110 -17.63 -0.99 8.12
N VAL A 111 -16.47 -0.56 8.63
CA VAL A 111 -16.30 0.74 9.28
C VAL A 111 -16.48 1.88 8.28
N ALA A 112 -15.95 1.74 7.06
CA ALA A 112 -16.14 2.71 5.99
C ALA A 112 -17.63 2.85 5.62
N TRP A 113 -18.35 1.74 5.45
CA TRP A 113 -19.80 1.76 5.19
C TRP A 113 -20.58 2.39 6.34
N ALA A 114 -20.30 2.01 7.59
CA ALA A 114 -20.96 2.59 8.76
C ALA A 114 -20.73 4.11 8.86
N THR A 115 -19.52 4.56 8.51
CA THR A 115 -19.17 5.98 8.47
C THR A 115 -19.99 6.72 7.41
N VAL A 116 -20.04 6.20 6.17
CA VAL A 116 -20.85 6.78 5.09
C VAL A 116 -22.33 6.84 5.46
N VAL A 117 -22.87 5.77 6.06
CA VAL A 117 -24.27 5.70 6.49
C VAL A 117 -24.58 6.73 7.57
N ARG A 118 -23.70 6.89 8.55
CA ARG A 118 -23.83 7.87 9.64
C ARG A 118 -23.75 9.30 9.14
N ASP A 119 -22.83 9.56 8.22
CA ASP A 119 -22.49 10.92 7.76
C ASP A 119 -23.33 11.34 6.53
N SER A 120 -24.18 10.46 6.01
CA SER A 120 -25.10 10.75 4.92
C SER A 120 -26.09 11.86 5.32
N PRO A 121 -26.38 12.83 4.43
CA PRO A 121 -27.31 13.93 4.73
C PRO A 121 -28.73 13.45 5.00
N HIS A 122 -29.11 12.30 4.43
CA HIS A 122 -30.39 11.66 4.64
C HIS A 122 -30.20 10.21 5.12
N PRO A 123 -31.07 9.69 6.01
CA PRO A 123 -30.93 8.35 6.57
C PRO A 123 -30.87 7.27 5.49
N MET A 124 -29.89 6.37 5.60
CA MET A 124 -29.85 5.14 4.82
C MET A 124 -30.49 4.00 5.62
N VAL A 125 -31.14 3.06 4.95
CA VAL A 125 -31.89 1.97 5.59
C VAL A 125 -31.23 0.61 5.34
N ARG A 126 -31.32 -0.29 6.32
CA ARG A 126 -30.94 -1.68 6.15
C ARG A 126 -31.96 -2.36 5.23
N PRO A 127 -31.57 -2.89 4.06
CA PRO A 127 -32.52 -3.54 3.16
C PRO A 127 -32.96 -4.90 3.71
N THR A 128 -34.21 -5.26 3.47
CA THR A 128 -34.72 -6.62 3.61
C THR A 128 -34.43 -7.37 2.31
N ILE A 129 -33.52 -8.35 2.38
CA ILE A 129 -33.18 -9.21 1.24
C ILE A 129 -33.91 -10.55 1.38
N ARG A 130 -34.66 -10.92 0.34
CA ARG A 130 -35.29 -12.23 0.19
C ARG A 130 -34.57 -13.07 -0.87
N THR A 131 -34.52 -14.38 -0.68
CA THR A 131 -34.06 -15.32 -1.71
C THR A 131 -35.25 -15.79 -2.57
N PRO A 132 -35.03 -16.33 -3.78
CA PRO A 132 -36.11 -16.88 -4.60
C PRO A 132 -36.92 -17.96 -3.86
N GLU A 133 -36.25 -18.79 -3.06
CA GLU A 133 -36.87 -19.81 -2.21
C GLU A 133 -37.85 -19.20 -1.20
N THR A 134 -37.43 -18.15 -0.47
CA THR A 134 -38.31 -17.44 0.48
C THR A 134 -39.43 -16.65 -0.21
N GLU A 135 -39.32 -16.42 -1.51
CA GLU A 135 -40.36 -15.79 -2.32
C GLU A 135 -41.42 -16.81 -2.79
N GLU A 136 -41.02 -18.07 -3.01
CA GLU A 136 -41.93 -19.17 -3.34
C GLU A 136 -42.96 -19.44 -2.23
N GLU A 137 -42.60 -19.17 -0.97
CA GLU A 137 -43.46 -19.33 0.21
C GLU A 137 -44.56 -18.26 0.34
N GLN A 138 -44.52 -17.18 -0.45
CA GLN A 138 -45.54 -16.12 -0.38
C GLN A 138 -46.77 -16.47 -1.22
N GLU A 139 -47.93 -16.57 -0.56
CA GLU A 139 -49.23 -16.65 -1.23
C GLU A 139 -49.67 -15.25 -1.74
N GLY A 140 -50.01 -15.16 -3.03
CA GLY A 140 -50.52 -13.92 -3.66
C GLY A 140 -49.53 -13.23 -4.60
N ASN A 141 -49.75 -11.93 -4.86
CA ASN A 141 -48.91 -11.14 -5.78
C ASN A 141 -47.54 -10.84 -5.13
N LYS A 142 -46.49 -11.48 -5.64
CA LYS A 142 -45.16 -11.45 -5.05
C LYS A 142 -44.47 -10.13 -5.34
N SER A 143 -43.96 -9.50 -4.28
CA SER A 143 -43.14 -8.29 -4.39
C SER A 143 -41.76 -8.69 -4.90
N LEU A 144 -41.32 -8.11 -6.01
CA LEU A 144 -40.00 -8.38 -6.58
C LEU A 144 -38.96 -7.38 -6.02
N ILE A 145 -39.28 -6.09 -6.11
CA ILE A 145 -38.46 -4.98 -5.62
C ILE A 145 -39.40 -3.87 -5.16
N THR A 146 -39.27 -3.46 -3.91
CA THR A 146 -39.95 -2.28 -3.36
C THR A 146 -38.91 -1.36 -2.73
N LEU A 147 -38.77 -0.16 -3.30
CA LEU A 147 -37.89 0.89 -2.81
C LEU A 147 -38.73 2.15 -2.53
N LEU A 148 -38.91 2.50 -1.27
CA LEU A 148 -39.63 3.71 -0.88
C LEU A 148 -38.68 4.90 -0.88
N ASN A 149 -39.03 5.95 -1.63
CA ASN A 149 -38.29 7.20 -1.67
C ASN A 149 -36.78 7.02 -1.92
N VAL A 150 -36.43 6.21 -2.93
CA VAL A 150 -35.04 5.94 -3.33
C VAL A 150 -34.35 7.21 -3.83
N ARG A 151 -33.08 7.34 -3.45
CA ARG A 151 -32.20 8.46 -3.78
C ARG A 151 -30.94 7.97 -4.46
N HIS A 152 -30.35 8.82 -5.29
CA HIS A 152 -29.09 8.51 -5.96
C HIS A 152 -27.93 8.94 -5.05
N PRO A 153 -27.11 8.01 -4.53
CA PRO A 153 -26.17 8.32 -3.44
C PRO A 153 -25.13 9.38 -3.81
N LEU A 154 -24.77 9.50 -5.11
CA LEU A 154 -23.82 10.51 -5.58
C LEU A 154 -24.45 11.84 -6.04
N VAL A 155 -25.70 11.82 -6.54
CA VAL A 155 -26.33 13.04 -7.08
C VAL A 155 -26.95 13.84 -5.94
N GLU A 156 -27.52 13.15 -4.96
CA GLU A 156 -28.03 13.73 -3.71
C GLU A 156 -26.97 14.60 -3.01
N LEU A 157 -25.72 14.14 -2.95
CA LEU A 157 -24.62 14.91 -2.35
C LEU A 157 -24.21 16.16 -3.14
N ARG A 158 -24.56 16.24 -4.42
CA ARG A 158 -24.14 17.33 -5.32
C ARG A 158 -25.23 18.37 -5.54
N GLN A 159 -26.47 18.07 -5.18
CA GLN A 159 -27.59 18.96 -5.41
C GLN A 159 -28.17 19.44 -4.07
N PRO A 160 -28.49 20.74 -3.95
CA PRO A 160 -29.07 21.27 -2.71
C PRO A 160 -30.46 20.72 -2.43
N VAL A 161 -31.17 20.27 -3.48
CA VAL A 161 -32.49 19.65 -3.39
C VAL A 161 -32.49 18.42 -4.29
N TYR A 162 -32.88 17.28 -3.73
CA TYR A 162 -33.05 16.03 -4.46
C TYR A 162 -34.46 15.47 -4.19
N THR A 163 -35.20 15.16 -5.25
CA THR A 163 -36.55 14.58 -5.12
C THR A 163 -36.46 13.04 -5.13
N PRO A 164 -36.77 12.35 -4.01
CA PRO A 164 -36.78 10.90 -3.98
C PRO A 164 -37.93 10.31 -4.81
N ASN A 165 -37.79 9.07 -5.27
CA ASN A 165 -38.80 8.38 -6.08
C ASN A 165 -39.12 7.01 -5.48
N THR A 166 -40.36 6.55 -5.59
CA THR A 166 -40.74 5.20 -5.11
C THR A 166 -40.85 4.23 -6.29
N LEU A 167 -40.29 3.04 -6.12
CA LEU A 167 -40.41 1.93 -7.07
C LEU A 167 -41.11 0.77 -6.38
N ARG A 168 -42.10 0.18 -7.06
CA ARG A 168 -42.68 -1.11 -6.69
C ARG A 168 -42.79 -1.95 -7.96
N LEU A 169 -42.07 -3.06 -7.97
CA LEU A 169 -42.15 -4.11 -8.98
C LEU A 169 -42.71 -5.36 -8.29
N THR A 170 -43.69 -5.97 -8.93
CA THR A 170 -44.31 -7.22 -8.49
C THR A 170 -44.36 -8.19 -9.67
N ASP A 171 -44.74 -9.44 -9.45
CA ASP A 171 -44.87 -10.41 -10.54
C ASP A 171 -45.82 -9.95 -11.64
N ASP A 172 -46.96 -9.38 -11.26
CA ASP A 172 -47.94 -8.83 -12.22
C ASP A 172 -47.49 -7.52 -12.89
N ALA A 173 -46.47 -6.86 -12.35
CA ALA A 173 -45.98 -5.54 -12.78
C ALA A 173 -44.46 -5.48 -12.68
N ASN A 174 -43.79 -6.33 -13.46
CA ASN A 174 -42.34 -6.53 -13.42
C ASN A 174 -41.57 -5.66 -14.43
N ALA A 175 -42.27 -4.83 -15.21
CA ALA A 175 -41.69 -3.94 -16.20
C ALA A 175 -42.23 -2.51 -16.05
N LEU A 176 -41.36 -1.53 -16.20
CA LEU A 176 -41.70 -0.10 -16.11
C LEU A 176 -41.33 0.63 -17.40
N ILE A 177 -42.32 1.27 -18.03
CA ILE A 177 -42.10 2.18 -19.16
C ILE A 177 -42.05 3.60 -18.63
N ILE A 178 -40.87 4.22 -18.63
CA ILE A 178 -40.67 5.58 -18.14
C ILE A 178 -40.59 6.54 -19.32
N THR A 179 -41.58 7.41 -19.46
CA THR A 179 -41.61 8.48 -20.46
C THR A 179 -41.48 9.85 -19.80
N GLY A 180 -41.11 10.87 -20.57
CA GLY A 180 -41.01 12.25 -20.07
C GLY A 180 -39.93 13.07 -20.77
N PRO A 181 -39.88 14.39 -20.52
CA PRO A 181 -38.96 15.30 -21.19
C PRO A 181 -37.48 15.00 -20.87
N ASN A 182 -36.59 15.49 -21.73
CA ASN A 182 -35.15 15.45 -21.45
C ASN A 182 -34.83 16.19 -20.15
N MET A 183 -33.79 15.74 -19.45
CA MET A 183 -33.39 16.24 -18.12
C MET A 183 -34.42 16.02 -16.98
N GLY A 184 -35.53 15.33 -17.22
CA GLY A 184 -36.52 14.99 -16.18
C GLY A 184 -36.09 13.89 -15.19
N GLY A 185 -34.78 13.61 -15.03
CA GLY A 185 -34.28 12.66 -14.03
C GLY A 185 -34.46 11.17 -14.34
N LYS A 186 -35.05 10.79 -15.49
CA LYS A 186 -35.32 9.38 -15.87
C LYS A 186 -34.09 8.47 -15.73
N SER A 187 -32.95 8.87 -16.30
CA SER A 187 -31.71 8.09 -16.24
C SER A 187 -31.12 8.03 -14.84
N THR A 188 -31.24 9.11 -14.07
CA THR A 188 -30.82 9.16 -12.66
C THR A 188 -31.62 8.16 -11.85
N PHE A 189 -32.95 8.13 -12.00
CA PHE A 189 -33.82 7.19 -11.31
C PHE A 189 -33.47 5.73 -11.62
N MET A 190 -33.32 5.36 -12.89
CA MET A 190 -32.93 3.99 -13.26
C MET A 190 -31.58 3.58 -12.66
N ARG A 191 -30.60 4.49 -12.64
CA ARG A 191 -29.30 4.26 -12.01
C ARG A 191 -29.41 4.13 -10.49
N SER A 192 -30.24 4.92 -9.83
CA SER A 192 -30.47 4.81 -8.38
C SER A 192 -30.96 3.42 -8.00
N VAL A 193 -31.93 2.88 -8.76
CA VAL A 193 -32.47 1.53 -8.54
C VAL A 193 -31.36 0.48 -8.68
N GLY A 194 -30.58 0.54 -9.77
CA GLY A 194 -29.47 -0.40 -9.99
C GLY A 194 -28.40 -0.33 -8.91
N ILE A 195 -28.02 0.88 -8.47
CA ILE A 195 -27.06 1.08 -7.38
C ILE A 195 -27.60 0.51 -6.07
N CYS A 196 -28.88 0.72 -5.75
CA CYS A 196 -29.51 0.16 -4.56
C CYS A 196 -29.47 -1.37 -4.54
N VAL A 197 -29.72 -2.02 -5.68
CA VAL A 197 -29.61 -3.50 -5.78
C VAL A 197 -28.18 -3.96 -5.47
N VAL A 198 -27.18 -3.31 -6.07
CA VAL A 198 -25.77 -3.67 -5.85
C VAL A 198 -25.36 -3.43 -4.39
N LEU A 199 -25.71 -2.29 -3.81
CA LEU A 199 -25.40 -1.99 -2.41
C LEU A 199 -26.06 -2.97 -1.45
N ALA A 200 -27.32 -3.32 -1.71
CA ALA A 200 -28.07 -4.24 -0.86
C ALA A 200 -27.48 -5.66 -0.92
N GLN A 201 -27.16 -6.18 -2.11
CA GLN A 201 -26.52 -7.49 -2.27
C GLN A 201 -25.05 -7.51 -1.81
N ALA A 202 -24.37 -6.36 -1.76
CA ALA A 202 -23.07 -6.23 -1.13
C ALA A 202 -23.13 -6.26 0.40
N GLY A 203 -24.31 -6.09 1.00
CA GLY A 203 -24.51 -6.05 2.46
C GLY A 203 -24.42 -4.65 3.08
N CYS A 204 -24.44 -3.60 2.25
CA CYS A 204 -24.47 -2.21 2.70
C CYS A 204 -25.92 -1.71 2.88
N PHE A 205 -26.09 -0.65 3.67
CA PHE A 205 -27.36 0.08 3.75
C PHE A 205 -27.60 0.81 2.42
N VAL A 206 -28.86 1.13 2.13
CA VAL A 206 -29.25 1.77 0.88
C VAL A 206 -29.89 3.14 1.09
N PRO A 207 -29.72 4.09 0.16
CA PRO A 207 -30.29 5.44 0.25
C PRO A 207 -31.78 5.44 -0.11
N ALA A 208 -32.60 4.93 0.80
CA ALA A 208 -34.05 4.86 0.69
C ALA A 208 -34.67 4.93 2.10
N ASP A 209 -35.97 5.18 2.18
CA ASP A 209 -36.69 5.18 3.45
C ASP A 209 -37.09 3.75 3.86
N SER A 210 -37.28 2.88 2.85
CA SER A 210 -37.51 1.45 3.02
C SER A 210 -37.04 0.72 1.75
N ALA A 211 -36.47 -0.46 1.91
CA ALA A 211 -36.00 -1.29 0.82
C ALA A 211 -36.27 -2.76 1.10
N ASP A 212 -37.06 -3.39 0.23
CA ASP A 212 -37.32 -4.83 0.20
C ASP A 212 -37.04 -5.30 -1.23
N MET A 213 -36.18 -6.30 -1.38
CA MET A 213 -35.92 -6.88 -2.69
C MET A 213 -35.53 -8.33 -2.60
N VAL A 214 -35.87 -9.06 -3.65
CA VAL A 214 -35.37 -10.41 -3.90
C VAL A 214 -33.99 -10.29 -4.55
N THR A 215 -33.05 -11.17 -4.16
CA THR A 215 -31.71 -11.24 -4.76
C THR A 215 -31.79 -11.39 -6.28
N ARG A 216 -30.91 -10.70 -7.00
CA ARG A 216 -30.85 -10.71 -8.45
C ARG A 216 -29.55 -11.33 -8.95
N ASP A 217 -29.64 -12.05 -10.06
CA ASP A 217 -28.48 -12.69 -10.69
C ASP A 217 -27.55 -11.67 -11.34
N ALA A 218 -28.13 -10.63 -11.95
CA ALA A 218 -27.38 -9.60 -12.65
C ALA A 218 -28.12 -8.25 -12.69
N VAL A 219 -27.35 -7.17 -12.70
CA VAL A 219 -27.84 -5.81 -13.03
C VAL A 219 -27.36 -5.49 -14.45
N MET A 220 -28.26 -5.63 -15.42
CA MET A 220 -27.96 -5.36 -16.83
C MET A 220 -28.38 -3.94 -17.19
N CYS A 221 -27.51 -3.21 -17.90
CA CYS A 221 -27.81 -1.85 -18.32
C CYS A 221 -27.51 -1.63 -19.81
N ARG A 222 -28.43 -0.94 -20.48
CA ARG A 222 -28.22 -0.37 -21.82
C ARG A 222 -28.56 1.11 -21.76
N VAL A 223 -27.62 1.89 -21.26
CA VAL A 223 -27.72 3.36 -21.27
C VAL A 223 -26.88 3.84 -22.44
N GLY A 224 -27.52 4.39 -23.47
CA GLY A 224 -26.83 4.97 -24.63
C GLY A 224 -25.89 6.11 -24.24
N ALA A 225 -24.87 6.34 -25.09
CA ALA A 225 -23.81 7.33 -24.93
C ALA A 225 -24.33 8.75 -24.66
#